data_AF-A0A853C5M0-F1
#
_entry.id   AF-A0A853C5M0-F1
#
_cell.length_a   1.000
_cell.length_b   1.000
_cell.length_c   1.000
_cell.angle_alpha   90.00
_cell.angle_beta   90.00
_cell.angle_gamma   90.00
#
_symmetry.space_group_name_H-M   'P 1'
#
loop_
_entity.id
_entity.type
_entity.pdbx_description
1 polymer ?
#
loop_
_entity_poly.entity_id
_entity_poly.type
_entity_poly.pdbx_seq_one_letter_code
_entity_poly.pdbx_strand_id
1 'polypeptide(L)'
;MNARLALAGLLVPVALSGCGSETAPADDVPALATQLDAVEAAIEAGDYDKVRAALDRLVARTSRAELAAEISGEEADRIREAARELLAELPADE
;
A
#
# COMPACT_ATOMS: atom_id res chain seq x y z
N MET A 1 60.32 -14.19 20.58
CA MET A 1 59.43 -13.97 19.41
C MET A 1 58.09 -13.56 19.98
N ASN A 2 57.87 -12.26 20.18
CA ASN A 2 57.11 -11.35 19.29
C ASN A 2 55.65 -11.81 19.19
N ALA A 3 54.60 -11.00 19.32
CA ALA A 3 54.35 -9.61 19.68
C ALA A 3 52.81 -9.47 19.56
N ARG A 4 52.21 -8.43 20.18
CA ARG A 4 50.94 -7.80 19.76
C ARG A 4 49.67 -8.64 20.03
N LEU A 5 48.50 -8.12 20.37
CA LEU A 5 47.92 -6.78 20.35
C LEU A 5 46.72 -6.80 21.31
N ALA A 6 46.52 -5.69 22.02
CA ALA A 6 45.37 -5.44 22.88
C ALA A 6 44.07 -5.41 22.07
N LEU A 7 43.02 -6.06 22.58
CA LEU A 7 41.65 -5.84 22.13
C LEU A 7 40.82 -5.44 23.36
N ALA A 8 40.93 -4.16 23.73
CA ALA A 8 40.01 -3.51 24.64
C ALA A 8 38.65 -3.42 23.91
N GLY A 9 37.72 -4.30 24.28
CA GLY A 9 36.35 -4.31 23.77
C GLY A 9 35.62 -3.05 24.20
N LEU A 10 35.52 -2.09 23.27
CA LEU A 10 34.76 -0.86 23.39
C LEU A 10 33.26 -1.22 23.35
N LEU A 11 32.60 -1.23 24.51
CA LEU A 11 31.15 -1.26 24.62
C LEU A 11 30.59 0.08 24.12
N VAL A 12 30.06 0.08 22.89
CA VAL A 12 29.25 1.18 22.37
C VAL A 12 27.80 0.94 22.82
N PRO A 13 27.24 1.75 23.73
CA PRO A 13 25.81 1.71 23.98
C PRO A 13 25.10 2.33 22.77
N VAL A 14 24.32 1.51 22.06
CA VAL A 14 23.38 1.98 21.05
C VAL A 14 22.29 2.77 21.78
N ALA A 15 22.39 4.09 21.71
CA ALA A 15 21.30 4.98 22.08
C ALA A 15 20.16 4.73 21.08
N LEU A 16 19.09 4.08 21.54
CA LEU A 16 17.78 4.10 20.89
C LEU A 16 17.21 5.52 21.00
N SER A 17 17.67 6.41 20.15
CA SER A 17 16.99 7.67 19.87
C SER A 17 15.75 7.40 19.02
N GLY A 18 14.61 7.40 19.70
CA GLY A 18 13.29 7.80 19.21
C GLY A 18 12.98 7.46 17.76
N CYS A 19 12.44 6.26 17.53
CA CYS A 19 11.55 6.03 16.41
C CYS A 19 10.32 6.92 16.65
N GLY A 20 10.14 7.91 15.77
CA GLY A 20 9.05 8.87 15.82
C GLY A 20 7.72 8.14 15.88
N SER A 21 6.92 8.54 16.86
CA SER A 21 5.48 8.33 16.89
C SER A 21 4.85 9.09 15.72
N GLU A 22 4.83 8.47 14.55
CA GLU A 22 3.94 8.87 13.46
C GLU A 22 3.00 7.68 13.27
N THR A 23 1.76 7.85 13.73
CA THR A 23 0.67 6.89 13.63
C THR A 23 0.65 6.29 12.23
N ALA A 24 1.14 5.05 12.11
CA ALA A 24 1.10 4.32 10.86
C ALA A 24 -0.38 4.17 10.44
N PRO A 25 -0.73 4.33 9.15
CA PRO A 25 -2.06 4.06 8.64
C PRO A 25 -2.28 2.54 8.61
N ALA A 26 -2.36 1.92 9.79
CA ALA A 26 -2.30 0.47 9.94
C ALA A 26 -3.70 -0.17 9.90
N ASP A 27 -4.77 0.61 10.04
CA ASP A 27 -6.15 0.10 10.08
C ASP A 27 -6.87 0.12 8.72
N ASP A 28 -6.42 0.92 7.75
CA ASP A 28 -6.97 0.92 6.38
C ASP A 28 -6.25 -0.07 5.44
N VAL A 29 -4.98 -0.39 5.72
CA VAL A 29 -4.15 -1.33 4.95
C VAL A 29 -4.74 -2.75 4.89
N PRO A 30 -5.32 -3.34 5.96
CA PRO A 30 -5.91 -4.69 5.89
C PRO A 30 -7.14 -4.75 4.99
N ALA A 31 -7.97 -3.70 4.99
CA ALA A 31 -9.16 -3.62 4.16
C ALA A 31 -8.80 -3.41 2.69
N LEU A 32 -7.78 -2.60 2.42
CA LEU A 32 -7.18 -2.43 1.09
C LEU A 32 -6.51 -3.73 0.59
N ALA A 33 -5.74 -4.42 1.44
CA ALA A 33 -5.13 -5.70 1.11
C ALA A 33 -6.18 -6.75 0.74
N THR A 34 -7.27 -6.85 1.51
CA THR A 34 -8.38 -7.77 1.21
C THR A 34 -9.05 -7.44 -0.12
N GLN A 35 -9.15 -6.15 -0.48
CA GLN A 35 -9.69 -5.75 -1.79
C GLN A 35 -8.74 -6.09 -2.93
N LEU A 36 -7.43 -5.96 -2.72
CA LEU A 36 -6.41 -6.34 -3.70
C LEU A 36 -6.37 -7.86 -3.92
N ASP A 37 -6.45 -8.68 -2.86
CA ASP A 37 -6.54 -10.14 -2.97
C ASP A 37 -7.79 -10.58 -3.75
N ALA A 38 -8.92 -9.91 -3.55
CA ALA A 38 -10.16 -10.20 -4.28
C ALA A 38 -10.06 -9.83 -5.77
N VAL A 39 -9.30 -8.78 -6.11
CA VAL A 39 -9.00 -8.41 -7.50
C VAL A 39 -8.08 -9.45 -8.13
N GLU A 40 -7.02 -9.87 -7.44
CA GLU A 40 -6.08 -10.88 -7.93
C GLU A 40 -6.78 -12.24 -8.19
N ALA A 41 -7.60 -12.70 -7.26
CA ALA A 41 -8.38 -13.93 -7.43
C ALA A 41 -9.40 -13.85 -8.58
N ALA A 42 -9.97 -12.68 -8.84
CA ALA A 42 -10.90 -12.49 -9.96
C ALA A 42 -10.17 -12.42 -11.31
N ILE A 43 -8.95 -11.88 -11.36
CA ILE A 43 -8.06 -11.95 -12.53
C ILE A 43 -7.69 -13.40 -12.83
N GLU A 44 -7.27 -14.17 -11.81
CA GLU A 44 -6.95 -15.61 -11.96
C GLU A 44 -8.16 -16.44 -12.42
N ALA A 45 -9.36 -16.10 -11.94
CA ALA A 45 -10.60 -16.74 -12.34
C ALA A 45 -11.11 -16.29 -13.73
N GLY A 46 -10.48 -15.29 -14.36
CA GLY A 46 -10.94 -14.69 -15.60
C GLY A 46 -12.27 -13.94 -15.49
N ASP A 47 -12.70 -13.61 -14.27
CA ASP A 47 -13.96 -12.91 -13.99
C ASP A 47 -13.73 -11.40 -14.01
N TYR A 48 -13.36 -10.89 -15.19
CA TYR A 48 -12.98 -9.50 -15.40
C TYR A 48 -14.14 -8.53 -15.14
N ASP A 49 -15.39 -9.00 -15.24
CA ASP A 49 -16.57 -8.24 -14.83
C ASP A 49 -16.57 -7.90 -13.34
N LYS A 50 -16.19 -8.85 -12.48
CA LYS A 50 -16.04 -8.58 -11.05
C LYS A 50 -14.88 -7.62 -10.77
N VAL A 51 -13.78 -7.74 -11.51
CA VAL A 51 -12.64 -6.82 -11.39
C VAL A 51 -13.05 -5.40 -11.75
N ARG A 52 -13.72 -5.21 -12.90
CA ARG A 52 -14.25 -3.90 -13.32
C ARG A 52 -15.18 -3.31 -12.27
N ALA A 53 -16.14 -4.10 -11.79
CA ALA A 53 -17.07 -3.65 -10.76
C ALA A 53 -16.38 -3.30 -9.43
N ALA A 54 -15.27 -3.98 -9.07
CA ALA A 54 -14.49 -3.65 -7.89
C ALA A 54 -13.73 -2.34 -8.04
N LEU A 55 -13.07 -2.13 -9.18
CA LEU A 55 -12.33 -0.90 -9.50
C LEU A 55 -13.26 0.31 -9.58
N ASP A 56 -14.45 0.17 -10.17
CA ASP A 56 -15.47 1.23 -10.19
C ASP A 56 -15.92 1.63 -8.77
N ARG A 57 -16.11 0.64 -7.89
CA ARG A 57 -16.45 0.90 -6.48
C ARG A 57 -15.32 1.60 -5.73
N LEU A 58 -14.06 1.24 -6.02
CA LEU A 58 -12.88 1.90 -5.44
C LEU A 58 -12.84 3.37 -5.84
N VAL A 59 -13.02 3.69 -7.13
CA VAL A 59 -13.08 5.08 -7.61
C VAL A 59 -14.18 5.86 -6.92
N ALA A 60 -15.40 5.29 -6.85
CA ALA A 60 -16.52 5.96 -6.18
C ALA A 60 -16.29 6.19 -4.68
N ARG A 61 -15.64 5.24 -3.98
CA ARG A 61 -15.29 5.40 -2.57
C ARG A 61 -14.22 6.47 -2.37
N THR A 62 -13.22 6.51 -3.25
CA THR A 62 -12.16 7.53 -3.25
C THR A 62 -12.73 8.94 -3.39
N SER A 63 -13.66 9.15 -4.32
CA SER A 63 -14.34 10.45 -4.46
C SER A 63 -15.12 10.85 -3.21
N ARG A 64 -15.77 9.89 -2.52
CA ARG A 64 -16.46 10.18 -1.25
C ARG A 64 -15.48 10.54 -0.13
N ALA A 65 -14.37 9.81 -0.02
CA ALA A 65 -13.33 10.07 0.97
C ALA A 65 -12.67 11.46 0.76
N GLU A 66 -12.42 11.84 -0.49
CA GLU A 66 -11.92 13.17 -0.85
C GLU A 66 -12.91 14.28 -0.44
N LEU A 67 -14.19 14.12 -0.76
CA LEU A 67 -15.24 15.08 -0.38
C LEU A 67 -15.43 15.19 1.14
N ALA A 68 -15.21 14.10 1.86
CA ALA A 68 -15.24 14.06 3.32
C ALA A 68 -13.94 14.58 3.96
N ALA A 69 -12.94 14.96 3.15
CA ALA A 69 -11.59 15.34 3.58
C ALA A 69 -10.87 14.25 4.41
N GLU A 70 -11.23 12.97 4.19
CA GLU A 70 -10.57 11.80 4.79
C GLU A 70 -9.23 11.49 4.10
N ILE A 71 -9.10 11.84 2.82
CA ILE A 71 -7.86 11.76 2.03
C ILE A 71 -7.60 13.09 1.32
N SER A 72 -6.35 13.38 1.01
CA SER A 72 -5.98 14.56 0.22
C SER A 72 -6.40 14.40 -1.26
N GLY A 73 -6.57 15.52 -1.97
CA GLY A 73 -6.85 15.50 -3.41
C GLY A 73 -5.75 14.79 -4.21
N GLU A 74 -4.48 15.00 -3.86
CA GLU A 74 -3.33 14.33 -4.48
C GLU A 74 -3.34 12.80 -4.25
N GLU A 75 -3.77 12.36 -3.07
CA GLU A 75 -3.92 10.94 -2.78
C GLU A 75 -5.12 10.33 -3.52
N ALA A 76 -6.24 11.05 -3.57
CA ALA A 76 -7.40 10.66 -4.34
C ALA A 76 -7.09 10.55 -5.85
N ASP A 77 -6.30 11.49 -6.39
CA ASP A 77 -5.86 11.49 -7.78
C ASP A 77 -5.00 10.27 -8.09
N ARG A 78 -3.99 9.97 -7.24
CA ARG A 78 -3.14 8.77 -7.41
C ARG A 78 -3.96 7.48 -7.40
N ILE A 79 -4.92 7.34 -6.48
CA ILE A 79 -5.78 6.15 -6.41
C ILE A 79 -6.67 6.05 -7.66
N ARG A 80 -7.27 7.17 -8.10
CA ARG A 80 -8.11 7.21 -9.31
C ARG A 80 -7.32 6.89 -10.58
N GLU A 81 -6.06 7.34 -10.68
CA GLU A 81 -5.17 7.06 -11.79
C GLU A 81 -4.82 5.57 -11.85
N ALA A 82 -4.33 4.99 -10.74
CA ALA A 82 -4.02 3.57 -10.67
C ALA A 82 -5.23 2.67 -11.01
N ALA A 83 -6.43 3.02 -10.52
CA ALA A 83 -7.64 2.28 -10.84
C ALA A 83 -8.00 2.33 -12.34
N ARG A 84 -7.75 3.47 -13.01
CA ARG A 84 -7.98 3.63 -14.45
C ARG A 84 -6.96 2.86 -15.28
N GLU A 85 -5.70 2.85 -14.87
CA GLU A 85 -4.65 2.06 -15.52
C GLU A 85 -5.01 0.57 -15.48
N LEU A 86 -5.38 0.06 -14.29
CA LEU A 86 -5.83 -1.33 -14.14
C LEU A 86 -7.05 -1.64 -15.00
N LEU A 87 -8.06 -0.75 -15.05
CA LEU A 87 -9.23 -0.92 -15.91
C LEU A 87 -8.86 -0.99 -17.40
N ALA A 88 -7.87 -0.20 -17.83
CA ALA A 88 -7.40 -0.17 -19.22
C ALA A 88 -6.61 -1.43 -19.62
N GLU A 89 -6.04 -2.14 -18.65
CA GLU A 89 -5.31 -3.40 -18.86
C GLU A 89 -6.22 -4.64 -18.90
N LEU A 90 -7.48 -4.52 -18.45
CA LEU A 90 -8.41 -5.65 -18.50
C LEU A 90 -8.76 -5.99 -19.96
N PRO A 91 -8.81 -7.29 -20.32
CA PRO A 91 -9.26 -7.69 -21.65
C PRO A 91 -10.67 -7.17 -21.90
N ALA A 92 -10.98 -6.77 -23.13
CA ALA A 92 -12.35 -6.39 -23.49
C ALA A 92 -13.28 -7.61 -23.37
N ASP A 93 -14.52 -7.41 -22.96
CA ASP A 93 -15.55 -8.45 -23.01
C ASP A 93 -15.71 -8.91 -24.47
N GLU A 94 -15.39 -10.18 -24.75
CA GLU A 94 -15.59 -10.81 -26.07
C GLU A 94 -17.07 -11.08 -26.35
#